data_AF-A0A951B5C9-F1
#
_entry.id   AF-A0A951B5C9-F1
#
_cell.length_a   1.000
_cell.length_b   1.000
_cell.length_c   1.000
_cell.angle_alpha   90.00
_cell.angle_beta   90.00
_cell.angle_gamma   90.00
#
_symmetry.space_group_name_H-M   'P 1'
#
loop_
_entity.id
_entity.type
_entity.pdbx_description
1 polymer ?
#
loop_
_entity_poly.entity_id
_entity_poly.type
_entity_poly.pdbx_seq_one_letter_code
_entity_poly.pdbx_strand_id
1 'polypeptide(L)'
;MAGTAGVSGAEREAAVAAFLGRHGYGGARGVPLAADASLRRYVRLHGGPRPALLMDAPPPEDVRPFLDVGGHLASLGLSVPAVFAADEAAGLLLLEDFGDRILPAVMTAQGTPGLFDAAVDVLAAMQEAAPPSLPAWDAAAMAAAACGTVMDWWWPAA
;
A
#
# COMPACT_ATOMS: atom_id res chain seq x y z
N MET A 1 18.00 -2.58 24.46
CA MET A 1 17.07 -1.47 24.75
C MET A 1 17.63 -0.19 24.12
N ALA A 2 17.63 -0.10 22.79
CA ALA A 2 17.88 1.15 22.09
C ALA A 2 16.51 1.65 21.62
N GLY A 3 15.98 2.68 22.28
CA GLY A 3 14.72 3.29 21.89
C GLY A 3 14.88 3.94 20.52
N THR A 4 14.13 3.46 19.53
CA THR A 4 13.91 4.20 18.29
C THR A 4 13.08 5.43 18.66
N ALA A 5 13.75 6.57 18.87
CA ALA A 5 13.05 7.84 18.95
C ALA A 5 12.27 8.00 17.63
N GLY A 6 10.94 7.95 17.70
CA GLY A 6 10.08 8.17 16.54
C GLY A 6 10.39 9.54 15.94
N VAL A 7 10.41 9.61 14.61
CA VAL A 7 10.57 10.89 13.89
C VAL A 7 9.47 11.84 14.37
N SER A 8 9.83 13.06 14.75
CA SER A 8 8.83 14.04 15.18
C SER A 8 7.88 14.39 14.03
N GLY A 9 6.64 14.78 14.33
CA GLY A 9 5.66 15.15 13.29
C GLY A 9 6.17 16.23 12.34
N ALA A 10 6.90 17.22 12.86
CA ALA A 10 7.49 18.30 12.07
C ALA A 10 8.60 17.81 11.13
N GLU A 11 9.47 16.91 11.59
CA GLU A 11 10.49 16.29 10.74
C GLU A 11 9.85 15.43 9.64
N ARG A 12 8.75 14.73 9.95
CA ARG A 12 8.01 13.95 8.96
C ARG A 12 7.38 14.84 7.89
N GLU A 13 6.73 15.92 8.29
CA GLU A 13 6.14 16.90 7.36
C GLU A 13 7.21 17.53 6.46
N ALA A 14 8.37 17.88 7.01
CA ALA A 14 9.49 18.41 6.24
C ALA A 14 10.02 17.39 5.21
N ALA A 15 10.15 16.11 5.60
CA ALA A 15 10.57 15.04 4.70
C ALA A 15 9.57 14.84 3.55
N VAL A 16 8.27 14.81 3.86
CA VAL A 16 7.19 14.73 2.86
C VAL A 16 7.23 15.94 1.92
N ALA A 17 7.31 17.16 2.44
CA ALA A 17 7.34 18.37 1.64
C ALA A 17 8.58 18.41 0.72
N ALA A 18 9.75 18.00 1.22
CA ALA A 18 10.96 17.91 0.41
C ALA A 18 10.82 16.85 -0.70
N PHE A 19 10.26 15.68 -0.39
CA PHE A 19 10.00 14.63 -1.37
C PHE A 19 9.05 15.12 -2.47
N LEU A 20 7.89 15.67 -2.10
CA LEU A 20 6.93 16.22 -3.06
C LEU A 20 7.54 17.36 -3.90
N GLY A 21 8.31 18.25 -3.27
CA GLY A 21 8.99 19.35 -3.95
C GLY A 21 9.95 18.87 -5.05
N ARG A 22 10.80 17.87 -4.75
CA ARG A 22 11.75 17.30 -5.72
C ARG A 22 11.07 16.66 -6.94
N HIS A 23 9.85 16.14 -6.77
CA HIS A 23 9.11 15.44 -7.81
C HIS A 23 8.02 16.30 -8.48
N GLY A 24 7.99 17.61 -8.25
CA GLY A 24 7.09 18.55 -8.94
C GLY A 24 5.71 18.69 -8.30
N TYR A 25 5.51 18.18 -7.08
CA TYR A 25 4.26 18.24 -6.32
C TYR A 25 4.30 19.24 -5.16
N GLY A 26 5.32 20.10 -5.08
CA GLY A 26 5.48 21.05 -3.96
C GLY A 26 4.33 22.06 -3.80
N GLY A 27 3.57 22.33 -4.86
CA GLY A 27 2.35 23.15 -4.83
C GLY A 27 1.05 22.35 -4.90
N ALA A 28 1.11 21.01 -4.83
CA ALA A 28 -0.08 20.17 -4.93
C ALA A 28 -0.91 20.25 -3.64
N ARG A 29 -2.23 20.30 -3.79
CA ARG A 29 -3.16 20.18 -2.66
C ARG A 29 -3.33 18.71 -2.32
N GLY A 30 -3.02 18.34 -1.08
CA GLY A 30 -3.27 16.99 -0.54
C GLY A 30 -4.69 16.82 -0.01
N VAL A 31 -5.33 15.69 -0.33
CA VAL A 31 -6.60 15.23 0.25
C VAL A 31 -6.37 13.83 0.82
N PRO A 32 -6.35 13.66 2.16
CA PRO A 32 -6.19 12.35 2.77
C PRO A 32 -7.29 11.38 2.34
N LEU A 33 -6.92 10.14 2.04
CA LEU A 33 -7.87 9.04 1.87
C LEU A 33 -8.20 8.42 3.23
N ALA A 34 -9.32 7.70 3.30
CA ALA A 34 -9.72 6.98 4.50
C ALA A 34 -8.60 6.03 4.95
N ALA A 35 -8.31 6.00 6.25
CA ALA A 35 -7.27 5.14 6.81
C ALA A 35 -7.61 3.68 6.52
N ASP A 36 -6.62 2.93 6.01
CA ASP A 36 -6.62 1.48 6.14
C ASP A 36 -6.12 1.14 7.54
N ALA A 37 -6.35 -0.07 8.05
CA ALA A 37 -6.00 -0.46 9.42
C ALA A 37 -4.47 -0.57 9.67
N SER A 38 -3.65 0.25 9.02
CA SER A 38 -2.20 0.30 9.13
C SER A 38 -1.69 1.68 9.56
N LEU A 39 -0.38 1.80 9.79
CA LEU A 39 0.28 3.07 10.06
C LEU A 39 0.53 3.88 8.79
N ARG A 40 0.48 3.26 7.60
CA ARG A 40 0.64 3.96 6.34
C ARG A 40 -0.63 4.74 6.02
N ARG A 41 -0.46 5.90 5.39
CA ARG A 41 -1.58 6.71 4.91
C ARG A 41 -1.39 7.07 3.45
N TYR A 42 -2.51 7.25 2.76
CA TYR A 42 -2.53 7.71 1.38
C TYR A 42 -3.11 9.11 1.31
N VAL A 43 -2.47 9.98 0.54
CA VAL A 43 -2.92 11.35 0.29
C VAL A 43 -3.03 11.55 -1.20
N ARG A 44 -4.24 11.82 -1.69
CA ARG A 44 -4.45 12.20 -3.08
C ARG A 44 -3.91 13.60 -3.34
N LEU A 45 -3.13 13.74 -4.40
CA LEU A 45 -2.50 14.99 -4.79
C LEU A 45 -3.27 15.62 -5.96
N HIS A 46 -3.76 16.83 -5.76
CA HIS A 46 -4.37 17.65 -6.81
C HIS A 46 -3.39 18.74 -7.25
N GLY A 47 -3.04 18.72 -8.54
CA GLY A 47 -1.97 19.53 -9.10
C GLY A 47 -0.68 18.73 -9.31
N GLY A 48 0.36 19.38 -9.82
CA GLY A 48 1.61 18.71 -10.22
C GLY A 48 1.56 18.16 -11.67
N PRO A 49 2.54 17.34 -12.07
CA PRO A 49 2.70 16.91 -13.46
C PRO A 49 1.63 15.94 -13.96
N ARG A 50 1.06 15.13 -13.06
CA ARG A 50 0.01 14.13 -13.35
C ARG A 50 -0.74 13.72 -12.06
N PRO A 51 -1.96 13.16 -12.15
CA PRO A 51 -2.66 12.61 -10.99
C PRO A 51 -1.79 11.60 -10.22
N ALA A 52 -1.72 11.73 -8.90
CA ALA A 52 -0.89 10.88 -8.07
C ALA A 52 -1.43 10.74 -6.63
N LEU A 53 -1.06 9.64 -5.98
CA LEU A 53 -1.19 9.43 -4.55
C LEU A 53 0.20 9.49 -3.90
N LEU A 54 0.33 10.22 -2.79
CA LEU A 54 1.42 10.02 -1.85
C LEU A 54 1.06 8.84 -0.95
N MET A 55 1.90 7.82 -0.90
CA MET A 55 1.93 6.87 0.21
C MET A 55 2.97 7.37 1.23
N ASP A 56 2.53 7.53 2.47
CA ASP A 56 3.37 7.89 3.62
C ASP A 56 3.32 6.74 4.62
N ALA A 57 4.37 5.92 4.62
CA ALA A 57 4.55 4.74 5.47
C ALA A 57 5.78 4.97 6.37
N PRO A 58 5.65 5.72 7.48
CA PRO A 58 6.81 6.07 8.30
C PRO A 58 7.45 4.81 8.92
N PRO A 59 8.79 4.75 9.03
CA PRO A 59 9.47 3.66 9.74
C PRO A 59 8.87 3.45 11.14
N PRO A 60 8.72 2.20 11.59
CA PRO A 60 9.36 0.98 11.07
C PRO A 60 8.62 0.29 9.90
N GLU A 61 7.56 0.88 9.33
CA GLU A 61 6.93 0.34 8.12
C GLU A 61 7.94 0.23 6.97
N ASP A 62 7.82 -0.83 6.16
CA ASP A 62 8.68 -1.10 5.02
C ASP A 62 7.88 -1.08 3.73
N VAL A 63 8.29 -0.22 2.79
CA VAL A 63 7.64 -0.08 1.48
C VAL A 63 8.16 -1.08 0.45
N ARG A 64 9.29 -1.77 0.69
CA ARG A 64 9.88 -2.71 -0.27
C ARG A 64 8.94 -3.88 -0.61
N PRO A 65 8.23 -4.52 0.34
CA PRO A 65 7.24 -5.53 0.00
C PRO A 65 6.15 -5.03 -0.96
N PHE A 66 5.71 -3.78 -0.81
CA PHE A 66 4.75 -3.17 -1.73
C PHE A 66 5.34 -3.02 -3.14
N LEU A 67 6.59 -2.55 -3.24
CA LEU A 67 7.30 -2.39 -4.51
C LEU A 67 7.59 -3.74 -5.19
N ASP A 68 8.04 -4.74 -4.43
CA ASP A 68 8.40 -6.06 -4.93
C ASP A 68 7.18 -6.81 -5.46
N VAL A 69 6.09 -6.86 -4.70
CA VAL A 69 4.84 -7.49 -5.13
C VAL A 69 4.22 -6.71 -6.27
N GLY A 70 4.20 -5.38 -6.21
CA GLY A 70 3.71 -4.53 -7.29
C GLY A 70 4.48 -4.78 -8.60
N GLY A 71 5.81 -4.79 -8.54
CA GLY A 71 6.66 -5.06 -9.70
C GLY A 71 6.46 -6.47 -10.27
N HIS A 72 6.29 -7.47 -9.41
CA HIS A 72 5.97 -8.82 -9.85
C HIS A 72 4.62 -8.87 -10.59
N LEU A 73 3.55 -8.31 -10.02
CA LEU A 73 2.24 -8.29 -10.65
C LEU A 73 2.24 -7.48 -11.98
N ALA A 74 2.96 -6.36 -12.02
CA ALA A 74 3.16 -5.61 -13.26
C ALA A 74 3.85 -6.45 -14.34
N SER A 75 4.81 -7.29 -13.98
CA SER A 75 5.51 -8.19 -14.92
C SER A 75 4.60 -9.26 -15.52
N LEU A 76 3.48 -9.58 -14.85
CA LEU A 76 2.41 -10.46 -15.36
C LEU A 76 1.41 -9.72 -16.26
N GLY A 77 1.61 -8.41 -16.50
CA GLY A 77 0.68 -7.57 -17.26
C GLY A 77 -0.56 -7.14 -16.47
N LEU A 78 -0.58 -7.35 -15.15
CA LEU A 78 -1.69 -6.93 -14.29
C LEU A 78 -1.60 -5.45 -13.97
N SER A 79 -2.78 -4.81 -13.88
CA SER A 79 -2.88 -3.39 -13.51
C SER A 79 -2.52 -3.17 -12.04
N VAL A 80 -1.36 -2.58 -11.81
CA VAL A 80 -0.91 -2.05 -10.51
C VAL A 80 -0.57 -0.57 -10.63
N PRO A 81 -0.63 0.21 -9.52
CA PRO A 81 -0.27 1.62 -9.58
C PRO A 81 1.18 1.77 -10.05
N ALA A 82 1.40 2.58 -11.09
CA ALA A 82 2.76 2.94 -11.47
C ALA A 82 3.46 3.68 -10.32
N VAL A 83 4.74 3.39 -10.09
CA VAL A 83 5.57 4.09 -9.10
C VAL A 83 6.32 5.22 -9.81
N PHE A 84 5.93 6.46 -9.55
CA PHE A 84 6.57 7.64 -10.14
C PHE A 84 7.86 8.03 -9.42
N ALA A 85 7.91 7.82 -8.11
CA ALA A 85 9.10 8.04 -7.29
C ALA A 85 9.02 7.23 -5.98
N ALA A 86 10.18 6.91 -5.41
CA ALA A 86 10.30 6.22 -4.14
C ALA A 86 11.47 6.78 -3.33
N ASP A 87 11.24 6.98 -2.03
CA ASP A 87 12.26 7.18 -1.00
C ASP A 87 12.03 6.09 0.05
N GLU A 88 12.61 4.91 -0.19
CA GLU A 88 12.37 3.70 0.60
C GLU A 88 12.83 3.86 2.05
N ALA A 89 13.95 4.55 2.28
CA ALA A 89 14.47 4.79 3.62
C ALA A 89 13.55 5.70 4.45
N ALA A 90 12.89 6.66 3.81
CA ALA A 90 11.87 7.49 4.43
C ALA A 90 10.47 6.84 4.40
N GLY A 91 10.27 5.72 3.70
CA GLY A 91 8.96 5.12 3.49
C GLY A 91 7.98 6.07 2.80
N LEU A 92 8.41 6.72 1.72
CA LEU A 92 7.59 7.62 0.92
C LEU A 92 7.52 7.12 -0.52
N LEU A 93 6.31 6.88 -1.04
CA LEU A 93 6.11 6.57 -2.45
C LEU A 93 5.20 7.60 -3.11
N LEU A 94 5.49 7.91 -4.36
CA LEU A 94 4.60 8.66 -5.24
C LEU A 94 4.05 7.69 -6.29
N LEU A 95 2.75 7.47 -6.25
CA LEU A 95 2.05 6.42 -6.99
C LEU A 95 1.05 7.01 -7.97
N GLU A 96 0.71 6.26 -9.02
CA GLU A 96 -0.46 6.50 -9.83
C GLU A 96 -1.74 6.47 -9.00
N ASP A 97 -2.71 7.29 -9.40
CA ASP A 97 -4.04 7.34 -8.81
C ASP A 97 -5.07 6.73 -9.76
N PHE A 98 -5.64 5.58 -9.38
CA PHE A 98 -6.69 4.89 -10.13
C PHE A 98 -8.08 5.56 -10.02
N GLY A 99 -8.19 6.65 -9.26
CA GLY A 99 -9.42 7.39 -9.08
C GLY A 99 -10.40 6.70 -8.12
N ASP A 100 -11.69 7.02 -8.28
CA ASP A 100 -12.72 6.68 -7.29
C ASP A 100 -13.71 5.61 -7.75
N ARG A 101 -13.45 4.97 -8.89
CA ARG A 101 -14.27 3.87 -9.39
C ARG A 101 -13.94 2.55 -8.68
N ILE A 102 -14.10 2.56 -7.36
CA ILE A 102 -13.93 1.37 -6.52
C ILE A 102 -15.13 0.44 -6.66
N LEU A 103 -14.93 -0.86 -6.43
CA LEU A 103 -15.98 -1.88 -6.59
C LEU A 103 -17.28 -1.52 -5.85
N PRO A 104 -17.28 -1.09 -4.57
CA PRO A 104 -18.53 -0.71 -3.88
C PRO A 104 -19.29 0.44 -4.54
N ALA A 105 -18.59 1.37 -5.22
CA ALA A 105 -19.20 2.52 -5.87
C ALA A 105 -19.88 2.16 -7.20
N VAL A 106 -19.48 1.05 -7.83
CA VAL A 106 -20.02 0.59 -9.12
C VAL A 106 -20.99 -0.58 -8.98
N MET A 107 -21.06 -1.20 -7.80
CA MET A 107 -22.02 -2.27 -7.49
C MET A 107 -23.46 -1.73 -7.53
N THR A 108 -24.32 -2.45 -8.26
CA THR A 108 -25.77 -2.17 -8.30
C THR A 108 -26.55 -3.32 -7.68
N ALA A 109 -27.82 -3.07 -7.32
CA ALA A 109 -28.72 -4.12 -6.83
C ALA A 109 -28.97 -5.22 -7.88
N GLN A 110 -28.77 -4.92 -9.16
CA GLN A 110 -28.90 -5.85 -10.28
C GLN A 110 -27.59 -6.63 -10.55
N GLY A 111 -26.59 -6.45 -9.68
CA GLY A 111 -25.26 -7.02 -9.82
C GLY A 111 -24.28 -6.09 -10.54
N THR A 112 -23.09 -6.60 -10.82
CA THR A 112 -22.05 -5.94 -11.61
C THR A 112 -21.53 -6.93 -12.64
N PRO A 113 -22.27 -7.12 -13.74
CA PRO A 113 -21.93 -8.14 -14.74
C PRO A 113 -20.49 -7.98 -15.23
N GLY A 114 -19.73 -9.08 -15.26
CA GLY A 114 -18.35 -9.12 -15.75
C GLY A 114 -17.27 -8.62 -14.80
N LEU A 115 -17.57 -7.87 -13.73
CA LEU A 115 -16.52 -7.39 -12.81
C LEU A 115 -15.95 -8.52 -11.95
N PHE A 116 -16.81 -9.41 -11.44
CA PHE A 116 -16.35 -10.58 -10.69
C PHE A 116 -15.63 -11.59 -11.59
N ASP A 117 -16.08 -11.75 -12.84
CA ASP A 117 -15.40 -12.59 -13.82
C ASP A 117 -13.98 -12.05 -14.10
N ALA A 118 -13.85 -10.74 -14.34
CA ALA A 118 -12.54 -10.11 -14.52
C ALA A 118 -11.64 -10.23 -13.26
N ALA A 119 -12.23 -10.15 -12.06
CA ALA A 119 -11.47 -10.37 -10.82
C ALA A 119 -10.98 -11.82 -10.69
N VAL A 120 -11.80 -12.80 -11.08
CA VAL A 120 -11.42 -14.21 -11.13
C VAL A 120 -10.32 -14.45 -12.17
N ASP A 121 -10.41 -13.83 -13.34
CA ASP A 121 -9.37 -13.92 -14.37
C ASP A 121 -8.02 -13.38 -13.86
N VAL A 122 -8.03 -12.28 -13.10
CA VAL A 122 -6.83 -11.75 -12.43
C VAL A 122 -6.27 -12.75 -11.42
N LEU A 123 -7.12 -13.36 -10.59
CA LEU A 123 -6.69 -14.36 -9.61
C LEU A 123 -6.11 -15.61 -10.28
N ALA A 124 -6.72 -16.08 -11.38
CA ALA A 124 -6.21 -17.20 -12.15
C ALA A 124 -4.83 -16.89 -12.75
N ALA A 125 -4.66 -15.72 -13.37
CA ALA A 125 -3.36 -15.28 -13.89
C ALA A 125 -2.27 -15.20 -12.80
N MET A 126 -2.63 -14.73 -11.59
CA MET A 126 -1.71 -14.72 -10.45
C MET A 126 -1.33 -16.14 -9.98
N GLN A 127 -2.26 -17.10 -10.03
CA GLN A 127 -2.02 -18.48 -9.60
C GLN A 127 -1.20 -19.31 -10.59
N GLU A 128 -1.28 -18.99 -11.88
CA GLU A 128 -0.50 -19.67 -12.92
C GLU A 128 0.98 -19.22 -12.93
N ALA A 129 1.26 -18.02 -12.44
CA ALA A 129 2.61 -17.49 -12.33
C ALA A 129 3.38 -18.09 -11.15
N ALA A 130 4.70 -18.24 -11.32
CA ALA A 130 5.57 -18.52 -10.18
C ALA A 130 5.55 -17.33 -9.21
N PRO A 131 5.30 -17.53 -7.90
CA PRO A 131 5.25 -16.43 -6.96
C PRO A 131 6.63 -15.78 -6.82
N PRO A 132 6.71 -14.50 -6.43
CA PRO A 132 7.97 -13.90 -6.02
C PRO A 132 8.47 -14.60 -4.74
N SER A 133 9.69 -14.29 -4.31
CA SER A 133 10.26 -14.86 -3.08
C SER A 133 9.48 -14.36 -1.85
N LEU A 134 8.40 -15.05 -1.51
CA LEU A 134 7.55 -14.78 -0.36
C LEU A 134 7.78 -15.83 0.74
N PRO A 135 7.62 -15.46 2.02
CA PRO A 135 7.59 -16.45 3.10
C PRO A 135 6.52 -17.52 2.82
N ALA A 136 6.85 -18.78 3.12
CA ALA A 136 5.89 -19.85 2.98
C ALA A 136 4.69 -19.63 3.92
N TRP A 137 3.49 -19.63 3.37
CA TRP A 137 2.24 -19.58 4.13
C TRP A 137 1.64 -20.99 4.26
N ASP A 138 2.41 -21.87 4.90
CA ASP A 138 2.03 -23.26 5.11
C ASP A 138 1.18 -23.46 6.38
N ALA A 139 0.81 -24.71 6.66
CA ALA A 139 0.00 -25.05 7.82
C ALA A 139 0.66 -24.62 9.15
N ALA A 140 1.99 -24.66 9.25
CA ALA A 140 2.71 -24.27 10.46
C ALA A 140 2.68 -22.75 10.63
N ALA A 141 2.93 -21.99 9.56
CA ALA A 141 2.81 -20.53 9.56
C ALA A 141 1.37 -20.07 9.89
N MET A 142 0.36 -20.72 9.29
CA MET A 142 -1.05 -20.46 9.58
C MET A 142 -1.40 -20.73 11.03
N ALA A 143 -0.97 -21.88 11.58
CA ALA A 143 -1.20 -22.22 12.98
C ALA A 143 -0.53 -21.20 13.92
N ALA A 144 0.72 -20.83 13.64
CA ALA A 144 1.44 -19.83 14.41
C ALA A 144 0.72 -18.47 14.40
N ALA A 145 0.28 -18.00 13.24
CA ALA A 145 -0.45 -16.74 13.12
C ALA A 145 -1.82 -16.80 13.84
N ALA A 146 -2.59 -17.87 13.66
CA ALA A 146 -3.90 -18.01 14.29
C ALA A 146 -3.81 -18.13 15.82
N CYS A 147 -2.86 -18.93 16.33
CA CYS A 147 -2.66 -19.09 17.77
C CYS A 147 -1.98 -17.87 18.41
N GLY A 148 -1.02 -17.27 17.73
CA GLY A 148 -0.29 -16.08 18.19
C GLY A 148 -1.20 -14.86 18.27
N THR A 149 -2.06 -14.62 17.27
CA THR A 149 -2.94 -13.44 17.27
C THR A 149 -3.83 -13.38 18.51
N VAL A 150 -4.42 -14.49 18.95
CA VAL A 150 -5.25 -14.49 20.17
C VAL A 150 -4.40 -14.30 21.43
N MET A 151 -3.26 -14.97 21.53
CA MET A 151 -2.43 -14.91 22.75
C MET A 151 -1.65 -13.60 22.87
N ASP A 152 -1.10 -13.08 21.78
CA ASP A 152 -0.27 -11.86 21.76
C ASP A 152 -1.11 -10.59 21.88
N TRP A 153 -2.37 -10.62 21.42
CA TRP A 153 -3.25 -9.44 21.43
C TRP A 153 -4.23 -9.43 22.59
N TRP A 154 -4.67 -10.60 23.07
CA TRP A 154 -5.79 -10.71 24.00
C TRP A 154 -5.39 -11.23 25.39
N TRP A 155 -4.31 -11.99 25.51
CA TRP A 155 -3.87 -12.48 26.82
C TRP A 155 -3.06 -11.39 27.54
N PRO A 156 -3.46 -10.94 28.74
CA PRO A 156 -2.68 -9.97 29.48
C PRO A 156 -1.34 -10.63 29.84
N ALA A 157 -0.24 -10.00 29.44
CA ALA A 157 1.09 -10.37 29.92
C ALA A 157 1.03 -10.43 31.46
N ALA A 158 1.28 -11.62 32.02
CA ALA A 158 1.35 -11.81 33.46
C ALA A 158 2.60 -11.12 34.04
#